data_AF-A0A5K0UV82-F1
#
_entry.id   AF-A0A5K0UV82-F1
#
_cell.length_a   1.000
_cell.length_b   1.000
_cell.length_c   1.000
_cell.angle_alpha   90.00
_cell.angle_beta   90.00
_cell.angle_gamma   90.00
#
_symmetry.space_group_name_H-M   'P 1'
#
loop_
_entity.id
_entity.type
_entity.pdbx_description
1 polymer ?
#
loop_
_entity_poly.entity_id
_entity_poly.type
_entity_poly.pdbx_seq_one_letter_code
_entity_poly.pdbx_strand_id
1 'polypeptide(L)' 'ELELDKFCTHRVSFKDINKAFDLMLSGQGIRCIISMED' A
#
# COMPACT_ATOMS: atom_id res chain seq x y z
N GLU A 1 14.88 -18.27 0.54
CA GLU A 1 14.59 -16.89 0.98
C GLU A 1 13.13 -16.59 0.67
N LEU A 2 12.39 -15.90 1.54
CA LEU A 2 10.97 -15.63 1.34
C LEU A 2 10.79 -14.28 0.62
N GLU A 3 10.17 -14.30 -0.56
CA GLU A 3 9.91 -13.09 -1.36
C GLU A 3 8.63 -12.38 -0.92
N LEU A 4 8.71 -11.63 0.18
CA LEU A 4 7.54 -10.93 0.76
C LEU A 4 7.06 -9.73 -0.07
N ASP A 5 7.95 -9.13 -0.86
CA ASP A 5 7.64 -7.94 -1.64
C ASP A 5 6.62 -8.20 -2.75
N LYS A 6 6.50 -9.45 -3.24
CA LYS A 6 5.49 -9.86 -4.22
C LYS A 6 4.05 -9.69 -3.71
N PHE A 7 3.85 -9.65 -2.40
CA PHE A 7 2.52 -9.45 -1.79
C PHE A 7 2.18 -7.97 -1.57
N CYS A 8 3.12 -7.05 -1.80
CA CYS A 8 2.90 -5.60 -1.70
C CYS A 8 2.26 -5.09 -3.00
N THR A 9 0.93 -5.15 -3.05
CA THR A 9 0.16 -4.76 -4.25
C THR A 9 0.11 -3.26 -4.48
N HIS A 10 0.22 -2.45 -3.41
CA HIS A 10 0.20 -1.00 -3.48
C HIS A 10 1.34 -0.36 -2.70
N ARG A 11 1.89 0.71 -3.27
CA ARG A 11 2.83 1.61 -2.61
C ARG A 11 2.36 3.04 -2.88
N VAL A 12 2.17 3.80 -1.82
CA VAL A 12 1.69 5.19 -1.90
C VAL A 12 2.53 6.08 -0.98
N SER A 13 2.58 7.36 -1.30
CA SER A 13 3.19 8.37 -0.42
C SER A 13 2.28 8.67 0.77
N PHE A 14 2.83 9.21 1.85
CA PHE A 14 2.04 9.68 2.99
C PHE A 14 1.10 10.83 2.60
N LYS A 15 1.46 11.64 1.60
CA LYS A 15 0.59 12.71 1.05
C LYS A 15 -0.73 12.16 0.51
N ASP A 16 -0.72 10.90 0.06
CA ASP A 16 -1.88 10.19 -0.50
C ASP A 16 -2.56 9.26 0.51
N ILE A 17 -2.47 9.55 1.82
CA ILE A 17 -2.98 8.65 2.87
C ILE A 17 -4.45 8.25 2.70
N ASN A 18 -5.31 9.16 2.26
CA ASN A 18 -6.72 8.84 2.02
C ASN A 18 -6.92 7.83 0.89
N LYS A 19 -6.13 7.94 -0.19
CA LYS A 19 -6.13 6.94 -1.28
C LYS A 19 -5.70 5.56 -0.77
N ALA A 20 -4.75 5.51 0.17
CA ALA A 20 -4.34 4.27 0.82
C ALA A 20 -5.54 3.61 1.53
N PHE A 21 -6.31 4.40 2.30
CA PHE A 21 -7.50 3.92 3.00
C PHE A 21 -8.61 3.48 2.04
N ASP A 22 -8.86 4.21 0.96
CA ASP A 22 -9.85 3.83 -0.06
C ASP A 22 -9.52 2.48 -0.71
N LEU A 23 -8.24 2.23 -1.03
CA LEU A 23 -7.77 0.96 -1.58
C LEU A 23 -7.93 -0.20 -0.58
N MET A 24 -7.69 0.05 0.71
CA MET A 24 -7.88 -0.96 1.77
C MET A 24 -9.36 -1.26 2.02
N LEU A 25 -10.20 -0.23 2.12
CA LEU A 25 -11.64 -0.38 2.37
C LEU A 25 -12.37 -1.04 1.19
N SER A 26 -11.95 -0.75 -0.04
CA SER A 26 -12.49 -1.40 -1.23
C SER A 26 -12.01 -2.83 -1.44
N GLY A 27 -11.05 -3.32 -0.63
CA GLY A 27 -10.48 -4.65 -0.76
C GLY A 27 -9.64 -4.85 -2.03
N GLN A 28 -9.19 -3.78 -2.67
CA GLN A 28 -8.49 -3.83 -3.96
C GLN A 28 -6.99 -4.16 -3.82
N GLY A 29 -6.57 -5.00 -2.87
CA GLY A 29 -5.16 -5.35 -2.71
C GLY A 29 -4.91 -6.30 -1.55
N ILE A 30 -3.73 -6.90 -1.51
CA ILE A 30 -3.29 -7.78 -0.42
C ILE A 30 -2.61 -6.96 0.67
N ARG A 31 -1.74 -6.03 0.28
CA ARG A 31 -1.00 -5.15 1.19
C ARG A 31 -0.74 -3.81 0.55
N CYS A 32 -0.99 -2.74 1.29
CA CYS A 32 -0.64 -1.37 0.93
C CYS A 32 0.51 -0.89 1.83
N ILE A 33 1.58 -0.37 1.23
CA ILE A 33 2.67 0.30 1.95
C ILE A 33 2.51 1.80 1.78
N ILE A 34 2.51 2.52 2.89
CA ILE A 34 2.55 3.97 2.92
C ILE A 34 4.00 4.37 3.22
N SER A 35 4.65 5.05 2.28
CA SER A 35 6.00 5.61 2.46
C SER A 35 5.93 6.99 3.09
N MET A 36 6.79 7.25 4.06
CA MET A 36 6.95 8.58 4.69
C MET A 36 7.88 9.50 3.90
N GLU A 37 8.58 8.96 2.91
CA GLU A 37 9.44 9.73 2.00
C GLU A 37 8.57 10.52 0.99
N ASP A 38 9.08 11.67 0.57
CA ASP A 38 8.36 12.68 -0.23
C ASP A 38 7.98 12.25 -1.65
#